data_AF-A0A8S9P1T2-F1
#
_entry.id   AF-A0A8S9P1T2-F1
#
_cell.length_a   1.000
_cell.length_b   1.000
_cell.length_c   1.000
_cell.angle_alpha   90.00
_cell.angle_beta   90.00
_cell.angle_gamma   90.00
#
_symmetry.space_group_name_H-M   'P 1'
#
loop_
_entity.id
_entity.type
_entity.pdbx_description
1 polymer ?
#
loop_
_entity_poly.entity_id
_entity_poly.type
_entity_poly.pdbx_seq_one_letter_code
_entity_poly.pdbx_strand_id
1 'polypeptide(L)'
;MTTDPQQKTSKFRWGEMDEDDDLDFLLPPKQVIGPDENGLKTVIEYKFNDEGNKVKITTKSRVRKLASARLNKRAMERRSWPKFGDAANEDAGSRLTMVSTEEILLERPRAPGMLILIT
;
A
#
# COMPACT_ATOMS: atom_id res chain seq x y z
N MET A 1 -26.78 -13.72 22.60
CA MET A 1 -26.91 -14.76 21.56
C MET A 1 -25.59 -14.79 20.81
N THR A 2 -24.69 -15.67 21.22
CA THR A 2 -23.31 -15.79 20.71
C THR A 2 -23.28 -16.94 19.71
N THR A 3 -22.92 -16.64 18.46
CA THR A 3 -22.76 -17.63 17.40
C THR A 3 -21.28 -18.00 17.30
N ASP A 4 -20.92 -19.19 17.78
CA ASP A 4 -19.60 -19.79 17.59
C ASP A 4 -19.46 -20.29 16.13
N PRO A 5 -18.38 -19.95 15.40
CA PRO A 5 -18.14 -20.52 14.08
C PRO A 5 -17.63 -21.96 14.24
N GLN A 6 -18.54 -22.92 14.11
CA GLN A 6 -18.22 -24.34 13.99
C GLN A 6 -17.39 -24.57 12.71
N GLN A 7 -16.07 -24.57 12.82
CA GLN A 7 -15.18 -25.09 11.78
C GLN A 7 -15.42 -26.58 11.64
N LYS A 8 -16.19 -26.96 10.62
CA LYS A 8 -16.36 -28.34 10.19
C LYS A 8 -15.04 -28.82 9.59
N THR A 9 -14.16 -29.33 10.43
CA THR A 9 -12.99 -30.10 9.99
C THR A 9 -13.53 -31.43 9.46
N SER A 10 -13.70 -31.50 8.13
CA SER A 10 -13.88 -32.78 7.44
C SER A 10 -12.58 -33.55 7.59
N LYS A 11 -12.62 -34.64 8.37
CA LYS A 11 -11.50 -35.59 8.50
C LYS A 11 -11.10 -36.03 7.09
N PHE A 12 -9.88 -35.66 6.70
CA PHE A 12 -9.22 -36.08 5.48
C PHE A 12 -9.22 -37.62 5.37
N ARG A 13 -9.82 -38.17 4.29
CA ARG A 13 -9.94 -39.62 4.07
C ARG A 13 -9.06 -40.02 2.89
N TRP A 14 -7.97 -40.73 3.18
CA TRP A 14 -6.98 -41.20 2.21
C TRP A 14 -7.48 -42.14 1.10
N GLY A 15 -8.72 -42.64 1.17
CA GLY A 15 -9.25 -43.66 0.26
C GLY A 15 -10.26 -43.17 -0.77
N GLU A 16 -10.60 -41.88 -0.79
CA GLU A 16 -11.55 -41.27 -1.75
C GLU A 16 -10.88 -40.21 -2.63
N MET A 17 -9.55 -40.12 -2.62
CA MET A 17 -8.83 -39.10 -3.37
C MET A 17 -8.48 -39.61 -4.77
N ASP A 18 -9.06 -38.97 -5.79
CA ASP A 18 -8.66 -39.18 -7.18
C ASP A 18 -7.37 -38.40 -7.47
N GLU A 19 -6.60 -38.81 -8.48
CA GLU A 19 -5.34 -38.13 -8.87
C GLU A 19 -5.54 -36.66 -9.29
N ASP A 20 -6.78 -36.29 -9.62
CA ASP A 20 -7.20 -34.94 -10.04
C ASP A 20 -7.69 -34.06 -8.88
N ASP A 21 -7.78 -34.57 -7.64
CA ASP A 21 -8.21 -33.78 -6.49
C ASP A 21 -7.13 -32.76 -6.06
N ASP A 22 -7.57 -31.58 -5.61
CA ASP A 22 -6.70 -30.47 -5.18
C ASP A 22 -5.75 -30.87 -4.02
N LEU A 23 -4.56 -31.39 -4.34
CA LEU A 23 -3.48 -31.78 -3.40
C LEU A 23 -2.79 -30.58 -2.73
N ASP A 24 -3.27 -29.37 -2.96
CA ASP A 24 -2.68 -28.11 -2.46
C ASP A 24 -2.61 -28.04 -0.92
N PHE A 25 -3.41 -28.82 -0.18
CA PHE A 25 -3.34 -28.89 1.29
C PHE A 25 -2.07 -29.60 1.82
N LEU A 26 -1.36 -30.38 0.99
CA LEU A 26 -0.07 -31.00 1.35
C LEU A 26 1.10 -30.03 1.21
N LEU A 27 0.89 -28.89 0.55
CA LEU A 27 1.93 -27.90 0.34
C LEU A 27 2.13 -27.06 1.60
N PRO A 28 3.38 -26.65 1.90
CA PRO A 28 3.63 -25.74 3.01
C PRO A 28 2.78 -24.48 2.88
N PRO A 29 2.29 -23.92 4.00
CA PRO A 29 1.47 -22.73 3.97
C PRO A 29 2.24 -21.55 3.34
N LYS A 30 1.52 -20.70 2.61
CA LYS A 30 2.08 -19.49 1.99
C LYS A 30 2.87 -18.66 3.01
N GLN A 31 4.12 -18.35 2.68
CA GLN A 31 4.97 -17.53 3.53
C GLN A 31 5.04 -16.12 2.97
N VAL A 32 4.60 -15.14 3.76
CA VAL A 32 4.71 -13.72 3.43
C VAL A 32 5.82 -13.14 4.29
N ILE A 33 6.99 -12.96 3.69
CA ILE A 33 8.10 -12.26 4.32
C ILE A 33 7.85 -10.77 4.08
N GLY A 34 7.77 -10.03 5.17
CA GLY A 34 7.37 -8.62 5.22
C GLY A 34 8.26 -7.72 4.36
N PRO A 35 7.87 -6.44 4.19
CA PRO A 35 8.68 -5.49 3.45
C PRO A 35 10.03 -5.27 4.16
N ASP A 36 11.11 -5.72 3.52
CA ASP A 36 12.49 -5.48 3.98
C ASP A 36 12.78 -3.97 4.04
N GLU A 37 13.92 -3.56 4.62
CA GLU A 37 14.36 -2.15 4.70
C GLU A 37 14.34 -1.42 3.34
N ASN A 38 14.46 -2.18 2.24
CA ASN A 38 14.42 -1.70 0.86
C ASN A 38 12.99 -1.67 0.25
N GLY A 39 11.94 -1.92 1.04
CA GLY A 39 10.54 -1.93 0.63
C GLY A 39 10.14 -3.14 -0.23
N LEU A 40 10.86 -4.25 -0.12
CA LEU A 40 10.60 -5.46 -0.91
C LEU A 40 9.79 -6.45 -0.09
N LYS A 41 8.57 -6.75 -0.53
CA LYS A 41 7.74 -7.83 0.01
C LYS A 41 8.01 -9.09 -0.80
N THR A 42 8.36 -10.18 -0.13
CA THR A 42 8.55 -11.49 -0.77
C THR A 42 7.45 -12.44 -0.34
N VAL A 43 6.68 -12.94 -1.30
CA VAL A 43 5.68 -13.99 -1.08
C VAL A 43 6.21 -15.28 -1.69
N ILE A 44 6.34 -16.31 -0.88
CA ILE A 44 6.75 -17.65 -1.31
C ILE A 44 5.52 -18.56 -1.25
N GLU A 45 5.15 -19.10 -2.40
CA GLU A 45 4.04 -20.03 -2.59
C GLU A 45 4.58 -21.28 -3.30
N TYR A 46 4.01 -22.44 -3.00
CA TYR A 46 4.29 -23.69 -3.70
C TYR A 46 3.02 -24.14 -4.41
N LYS A 47 3.15 -24.65 -5.65
CA LYS A 47 2.04 -25.22 -6.43
C LYS A 47 2.50 -26.45 -7.20
N PHE A 48 1.59 -27.36 -7.53
CA PHE A 48 1.84 -28.40 -8.53
C PHE A 48 1.61 -27.83 -9.93
N ASN A 49 2.47 -28.16 -10.89
CA ASN A 49 2.25 -27.83 -12.31
C ASN A 49 1.41 -28.93 -12.99
N ASP A 50 0.98 -28.69 -14.23
CA ASP A 50 0.19 -29.64 -15.04
C ASP A 50 0.94 -30.97 -15.33
N GLU A 51 2.23 -31.05 -15.00
CA GLU A 51 3.08 -32.24 -15.14
C GLU A 51 3.30 -32.97 -13.80
N GLY A 52 2.60 -32.56 -12.73
CA GLY A 52 2.68 -33.16 -11.39
C GLY A 52 3.93 -32.78 -10.57
N ASN A 53 4.77 -31.87 -11.07
CA ASN A 53 5.98 -31.39 -10.41
C ASN A 53 5.68 -30.24 -9.43
N LYS A 54 6.33 -30.28 -8.26
CA LYS A 54 6.23 -29.21 -7.25
C LYS A 54 7.07 -28.00 -7.63
N VAL A 55 6.42 -26.87 -7.91
CA VAL A 55 7.05 -25.60 -8.28
C VAL A 55 7.02 -24.61 -7.10
N LYS A 56 8.12 -23.88 -6.90
CA LYS A 56 8.22 -22.76 -5.96
C LYS A 56 8.01 -21.44 -6.69
N ILE A 57 6.92 -20.75 -6.38
CA ILE A 57 6.61 -19.41 -6.90
C ILE A 57 7.10 -18.39 -5.87
N THR A 58 8.04 -17.54 -6.30
CA THR A 58 8.57 -16.44 -5.47
C THR A 58 8.18 -15.10 -6.08
N THR A 59 7.12 -14.48 -5.55
CA THR A 59 6.67 -13.17 -6.00
C THR A 59 7.36 -12.09 -5.17
N LYS A 60 8.24 -11.30 -5.80
CA LYS A 60 8.90 -10.15 -5.18
C LYS A 60 8.20 -8.87 -5.63
N SER A 61 7.53 -8.17 -4.72
CA SER A 61 6.85 -6.90 -5.00
C SER A 61 7.54 -5.75 -4.29
N ARG A 62 7.89 -4.69 -5.02
CA ARG A 62 8.48 -3.47 -4.45
C ARG A 62 7.37 -2.50 -4.09
N VAL A 63 7.13 -2.31 -2.80
CA VAL A 63 6.17 -1.34 -2.29
C VAL A 63 6.77 0.06 -2.39
N ARG A 64 6.56 0.74 -3.53
CA ARG A 64 6.97 2.15 -3.70
C ARG A 64 5.88 3.07 -3.18
N LYS A 65 6.09 3.71 -2.02
CA LYS A 65 5.22 4.79 -1.53
C LYS A 65 5.53 6.09 -2.31
N LEU A 66 5.05 6.20 -3.54
CA LEU A 66 5.27 7.39 -4.40
C LEU A 66 4.75 8.68 -3.74
N ALA A 67 3.66 8.61 -2.98
CA ALA A 67 3.09 9.76 -2.28
C ALA A 67 3.93 10.23 -1.08
N SER A 68 4.62 9.31 -0.36
CA SER A 68 5.48 9.71 0.76
C SER A 68 6.84 10.24 0.30
N ALA A 69 7.28 9.90 -0.91
CA ALA A 69 8.56 10.38 -1.46
C ALA A 69 8.58 11.90 -1.71
N ARG A 70 7.41 12.52 -1.97
CA ARG A 70 7.30 13.97 -2.20
C ARG A 70 7.21 14.80 -0.91
N LEU A 71 7.04 14.16 0.25
CA LEU A 71 6.84 14.84 1.52
C LEU A 71 7.98 14.52 2.47
N ASN A 72 8.59 15.56 3.03
CA ASN A 72 9.56 15.42 4.10
C ASN A 72 8.90 14.73 5.31
N LYS A 73 9.59 13.80 5.99
CA LYS A 73 9.09 13.08 7.17
C LYS A 73 8.49 14.04 8.20
N ARG A 74 9.20 15.13 8.52
CA ARG A 74 8.73 16.19 9.42
C ARG A 74 7.46 16.91 8.95
N ALA A 75 7.22 16.97 7.64
CA ALA A 75 6.01 17.58 7.09
C ALA A 75 4.81 16.63 7.24
N MET A 76 5.02 15.31 7.18
CA MET A 76 3.95 14.34 7.47
C MET A 76 3.56 14.35 8.94
N GLU A 77 4.54 14.35 9.84
CA GLU A 77 4.30 14.41 11.29
C GLU A 77 3.44 15.63 11.66
N ARG A 78 3.78 16.80 11.14
CA ARG A 78 2.99 18.03 11.37
C ARG A 78 1.56 17.97 10.83
N ARG A 79 1.33 17.27 9.71
CA ARG A 79 -0.04 17.07 9.19
C ARG A 79 -0.88 16.14 10.05
N SER A 80 -0.23 15.20 10.74
CA SER A 80 -0.92 14.25 11.63
C SER A 80 -1.17 14.77 13.04
N TRP A 81 -0.70 15.97 13.39
CA TRP A 81 -0.97 16.55 14.71
C TRP A 81 -2.46 16.83 14.89
N PRO A 82 -3.04 16.52 16.06
CA PRO A 82 -4.42 16.84 16.34
C PRO A 82 -4.59 18.36 16.36
N LYS A 83 -5.72 18.83 15.82
CA LYS A 83 -6.15 20.23 15.98
C LYS A 83 -6.48 20.49 17.45
N PHE A 84 -6.42 21.75 17.87
CA PHE A 84 -6.66 22.19 19.25
C PHE A 84 -7.47 23.49 19.28
N GLY A 85 -7.98 23.86 20.46
CA GLY A 85 -8.81 25.05 20.65
C GLY A 85 -10.11 24.97 19.85
N ASP A 86 -10.54 26.08 19.26
CA ASP A 86 -11.77 26.17 18.47
C ASP A 86 -11.72 25.29 17.21
N ALA A 87 -10.52 24.99 16.72
CA ALA A 87 -10.30 24.10 15.57
C ALA A 87 -10.41 22.60 15.92
N ALA A 88 -10.52 22.23 17.20
CA ALA A 88 -10.60 20.82 17.62
C ALA A 88 -11.91 20.13 17.17
N ASN A 89 -13.01 20.89 17.10
CA ASN A 89 -14.32 20.40 16.65
C ASN A 89 -14.54 20.58 15.14
N GLU A 90 -13.54 21.08 14.42
CA GLU A 90 -13.64 21.31 12.98
C GLU A 90 -13.35 20.04 12.19
N ASP A 91 -14.38 19.52 11.53
CA ASP A 91 -14.21 18.49 10.52
C ASP A 91 -13.27 18.97 9.41
N ALA A 92 -12.47 18.06 8.85
CA ALA A 92 -11.52 18.35 7.76
C ALA A 92 -12.17 18.92 6.48
N GLY A 93 -13.51 18.93 6.41
CA GLY A 93 -14.30 19.53 5.34
C GLY A 93 -15.03 20.83 5.70
N SER A 94 -14.87 21.34 6.93
CA SER A 94 -15.45 22.63 7.34
C SER A 94 -14.73 23.75 6.59
N ARG A 95 -15.42 24.34 5.60
CA ARG A 95 -14.90 25.43 4.75
C ARG A 95 -14.96 26.78 5.47
N LEU A 96 -14.35 26.88 6.65
CA LEU A 96 -14.27 28.16 7.36
C LEU A 96 -13.35 29.14 6.62
N THR A 97 -12.29 28.63 5.99
CA THR A 97 -11.44 29.40 5.09
C THR A 97 -12.03 29.39 3.69
N MET A 98 -12.30 30.58 3.15
CA MET A 98 -12.72 30.78 1.77
C MET A 98 -11.47 31.01 0.90
N VAL A 99 -11.39 30.32 -0.23
CA VAL A 99 -10.39 30.62 -1.26
C VAL A 99 -10.88 31.84 -2.04
N SER A 100 -10.05 32.86 -2.20
CA SER A 100 -10.37 34.04 -3.01
C SER A 100 -10.63 33.64 -4.46
N THR A 101 -11.70 34.16 -5.06
CA THR A 101 -12.01 33.94 -6.48
C THR A 101 -11.38 35.00 -7.41
N GLU A 102 -10.67 35.97 -6.83
CA GLU A 102 -10.02 37.05 -7.58
C GLU A 102 -8.71 36.57 -8.22
N GLU A 103 -8.43 37.07 -9.42
CA GLU A 103 -7.15 36.82 -10.10
C GLU A 103 -6.08 37.80 -9.58
N ILE A 104 -5.11 37.28 -8.82
CA ILE A 104 -3.99 38.06 -8.32
C ILE A 104 -2.82 37.92 -9.29
N LEU A 105 -2.54 38.98 -10.06
CA LEU A 105 -1.41 39.02 -11.00
C LEU A 105 -0.10 39.26 -10.22
N LEU A 106 0.75 38.23 -10.15
CA LEU A 106 2.11 38.37 -9.59
C LEU A 106 3.10 38.64 -10.72
N GLU A 107 3.25 39.91 -11.10
CA GLU A 107 4.33 40.30 -11.99
C GLU A 107 5.67 40.21 -11.26
N ARG A 108 6.62 39.49 -11.85
CA ARG A 108 8.01 39.49 -11.42
C ARG A 108 8.79 40.42 -12.35
N PRO A 109 8.99 41.70 -11.99
CA PRO A 109 9.80 42.59 -12.81
C PRO A 109 11.22 42.02 -12.91
N ARG A 110 11.68 41.76 -14.14
CA ARG A 110 13.05 41.36 -14.39
C ARG A 110 13.94 42.58 -14.18
N ALA A 111 15.06 42.41 -13.46
CA ALA A 111 16.02 43.49 -13.28
C ALA A 111 16.50 44.00 -14.66
N PRO A 112 16.45 45.32 -14.92
CA PRO A 112 16.94 45.88 -16.17
C PRO A 112 18.46 45.62 -16.25
N GLY A 113 18.89 44.79 -17.21
CA GLY A 113 20.32 44.50 -17.47
C GLY A 113 20.68 43.04 -17.70
N MET A 114 19.79 42.06 -17.48
CA MET A 114 20.10 40.65 -17.75
C MET A 114 19.88 40.30 -19.23
N LEU A 115 20.81 40.69 -20.11
CA LEU A 115 20.90 40.20 -21.48
C LEU A 115 21.32 38.73 -21.48
N ILE A 116 20.55 37.87 -22.13
CA ILE A 116 20.93 36.47 -22.39
C ILE A 116 21.87 36.49 -23.59
N LEU A 117 23.15 36.25 -23.37
CA LEU A 117 24.08 35.91 -24.44
C LEU A 117 23.78 34.47 -24.87
N ILE A 118 22.96 34.32 -25.90
CA ILE A 118 22.85 33.08 -26.67
C ILE A 118 24.08 33.00 -27.58
N THR A 119 24.97 32.04 -27.29
CA THR A 119 26.01 31.60 -28.22
C THR A 119 25.69 30.21 -28.76
#